data_AF-A0A8D1WB91-F1
#
_entry.id   AF-A0A8D1WB91-F1
#
_cell.length_a   1.000
_cell.length_b   1.000
_cell.length_c   1.000
_cell.angle_alpha   90.00
_cell.angle_beta   90.00
_cell.angle_gamma   90.00
#
_symmetry.space_group_name_H-M   'P 1'
#
loop_
_entity.id
_entity.type
_entity.pdbx_description
1 polymer ?
#
loop_
_entity_poly.entity_id
_entity_poly.type
_entity_poly.pdbx_seq_one_letter_code
_entity_poly.pdbx_strand_id
1 'polypeptide(L)'
;MEKRNSYVHLCCKRLKIISMPMENINKVLNMVELDCLQEVEVSCTWRLSILAMFAPLLGQMTNLQRLVLSHVHVSTCEEQEQHVLQFTSQFLRLHHLQDLYMESPFFLKGCLDQMLRCLKTPLDNLIITHCLLIESDLTHLSECLNISQLKGLDLSGIKLTNFNPQLLQVLLEKVVATLQELDLDECGIMDSHLEAILPALSHCFQLSSFSVCGNLLSMVITEKLLQYTAELPHLGQELYPAPQECYGAQGAFCPRRLTQLQAELLEIMRDLGQPRTIWISSSPCPYGGDNIFYHPEPLVFHCNPSA
;
A
#
# COMPACT_ATOMS: atom_id res chain seq x y z
N MET A 1 37.96 -17.28 38.66
CA MET A 1 37.83 -16.02 37.92
C MET A 1 36.90 -16.27 36.75
N GLU A 2 35.59 -16.11 36.97
CA GLU A 2 34.63 -16.06 35.87
C GLU A 2 34.82 -14.72 35.17
N LYS A 3 35.26 -14.75 33.91
CA LYS A 3 35.19 -13.57 33.04
C LYS A 3 33.72 -13.32 32.74
N ARG A 4 33.05 -12.51 33.57
CA ARG A 4 31.85 -11.79 33.14
C ARG A 4 32.32 -10.83 32.04
N ASN A 5 32.23 -11.25 30.79
CA ASN A 5 32.17 -10.29 29.70
C ASN A 5 30.83 -9.57 29.87
N SER A 6 30.84 -8.44 30.60
CA SER A 6 29.70 -7.55 30.69
C SER A 6 29.56 -6.84 29.34
N TYR A 7 29.00 -7.54 28.36
CA TYR A 7 28.54 -6.89 27.16
C TYR A 7 27.39 -5.96 27.55
N VAL A 8 27.55 -4.68 27.25
CA VAL A 8 26.45 -3.72 27.37
C VAL A 8 25.51 -4.02 26.20
N HIS A 9 24.32 -4.52 26.49
CA HIS A 9 23.27 -4.68 25.49
C HIS A 9 22.55 -3.35 25.32
N LEU A 10 22.37 -2.93 24.07
CA LEU A 10 21.64 -1.73 23.71
C LEU A 10 20.15 -2.07 23.58
N CYS A 11 19.32 -1.49 24.44
CA CYS A 11 17.86 -1.55 24.30
C CYS A 11 17.42 -0.43 23.35
N CYS A 12 17.36 -0.75 22.06
CA CYS A 12 16.91 0.16 21.00
C CYS A 12 15.43 -0.08 20.70
N LYS A 13 14.64 0.99 20.52
CA LYS A 13 13.24 0.88 20.08
C LYS A 13 13.07 0.85 18.57
N ARG A 14 13.98 1.48 17.85
CA ARG A 14 13.90 1.66 16.40
C ARG A 14 15.22 1.22 15.77
N LEU A 15 15.14 0.40 14.73
CA LEU A 15 16.30 -0.05 13.97
C LEU A 15 16.03 0.15 12.48
N LYS A 16 16.98 0.82 11.81
CA LYS A 16 16.96 1.00 10.36
C LYS A 16 18.21 0.38 9.75
N ILE A 17 18.02 -0.55 8.83
CA ILE A 17 19.07 -1.30 8.14
C ILE A 17 19.04 -0.90 6.66
N ILE A 18 20.07 -0.21 6.19
CA ILE A 18 20.15 0.30 4.82
C ILE A 18 21.43 -0.21 4.18
N SER A 19 21.29 -0.85 3.01
CA SER A 19 22.42 -1.29 2.16
C SER A 19 23.55 -2.01 2.91
N MET A 20 23.22 -2.78 3.96
CA MET A 20 24.21 -3.40 4.84
C MET A 20 24.32 -4.92 4.60
N PRO A 21 25.54 -5.49 4.54
CA PRO A 21 25.74 -6.94 4.45
C PRO A 21 25.25 -7.68 5.70
N MET A 22 24.78 -8.92 5.53
CA MET A 22 24.21 -9.73 6.61
C MET A 22 25.19 -9.99 7.76
N GLU A 23 26.48 -10.15 7.48
CA GLU A 23 27.50 -10.36 8.52
C GLU A 23 27.62 -9.15 9.46
N ASN A 24 27.46 -7.95 8.92
CA ASN A 24 27.50 -6.72 9.71
C ASN A 24 26.20 -6.54 10.51
N ILE A 25 25.06 -6.87 9.91
CA ILE A 25 23.77 -6.87 10.59
C ILE A 25 23.81 -7.79 11.81
N ASN A 26 24.32 -9.01 11.66
CA ASN A 26 24.47 -9.95 12.77
C ASN A 26 25.36 -9.40 13.90
N LYS A 27 26.47 -8.74 13.57
CA LYS A 27 27.34 -8.11 14.58
C LYS A 27 26.60 -7.02 15.36
N VAL A 28 25.82 -6.19 14.68
CA VAL A 28 25.03 -5.12 15.31
C VAL A 28 23.92 -5.71 16.18
N LEU A 29 23.15 -6.67 15.63
CA LEU A 29 22.03 -7.30 16.35
C LEU A 29 22.49 -8.09 17.58
N ASN A 30 23.71 -8.65 17.58
CA ASN A 30 24.30 -9.30 18.76
C ASN A 30 24.57 -8.31 19.92
N MET A 31 24.66 -7.02 19.64
CA MET A 31 24.84 -5.96 20.63
C MET A 31 23.51 -5.34 21.08
N VAL A 32 22.40 -5.68 20.42
CA VAL A 32 21.07 -5.11 20.67
C VAL A 32 20.19 -6.13 21.39
N GLU A 33 19.42 -5.67 22.35
CA GLU A 33 18.36 -6.49 22.96
C GLU A 33 17.14 -6.49 22.02
N LEU A 34 16.96 -7.59 21.29
CA LEU A 34 15.95 -7.68 20.21
C LEU A 34 14.52 -7.50 20.72
N ASP A 35 14.23 -7.94 21.94
CA ASP A 35 12.92 -7.76 22.56
C ASP A 35 12.59 -6.28 22.83
N CYS A 36 13.56 -5.37 22.85
CA CYS A 36 13.27 -3.93 22.97
C CYS A 36 12.77 -3.28 21.67
N LEU A 37 12.96 -3.93 20.52
CA LEU A 37 12.65 -3.36 19.22
C LEU A 37 11.13 -3.28 19.00
N GLN A 38 10.68 -2.09 18.64
CA GLN A 38 9.29 -1.76 18.32
C GLN A 38 9.11 -1.42 16.84
N GLU A 39 10.14 -0.85 16.21
CA GLU A 39 10.12 -0.55 14.77
C GLU A 39 11.39 -1.07 14.10
N VAL A 40 11.21 -1.79 12.98
CA VAL A 40 12.31 -2.26 12.14
C VAL A 40 12.04 -1.88 10.70
N GLU A 41 13.01 -1.19 10.11
CA GLU A 41 13.04 -0.87 8.69
C GLU A 41 14.25 -1.52 8.03
N VAL A 42 14.00 -2.28 6.97
CA VAL A 42 15.03 -2.92 6.16
C VAL A 42 14.87 -2.43 4.72
N SER A 43 15.81 -1.63 4.26
CA SER A 43 15.90 -1.12 2.89
C SER A 43 17.19 -1.66 2.26
N CYS A 44 17.16 -2.93 1.89
CA CYS A 44 18.30 -3.64 1.33
C CYS A 44 17.85 -4.48 0.14
N THR A 45 18.67 -4.54 -0.91
CA THR A 45 18.45 -5.38 -2.09
C THR A 45 18.73 -6.86 -1.79
N TRP A 46 18.01 -7.42 -0.82
CA TRP A 46 18.20 -8.79 -0.35
C TRP A 46 17.62 -9.79 -1.34
N ARG A 47 18.33 -10.90 -1.53
CA ARG A 47 17.72 -12.11 -2.08
C ARG A 47 16.83 -12.74 -1.00
N LEU A 48 15.81 -13.46 -1.42
CA LEU A 48 14.94 -14.22 -0.52
C LEU A 48 15.71 -15.13 0.47
N SER A 49 16.84 -15.72 0.05
CA SER A 49 17.69 -16.51 0.96
C SER A 49 18.33 -15.68 2.08
N ILE A 50 18.73 -14.43 1.81
CA ILE A 50 19.23 -13.51 2.85
C ILE A 50 18.10 -13.13 3.80
N LEU A 51 16.90 -12.86 3.28
CA LEU A 51 15.72 -12.61 4.10
C LEU A 51 15.40 -13.81 5.00
N ALA A 52 15.51 -15.04 4.49
CA ALA A 52 15.31 -16.24 5.28
C ALA A 52 16.37 -16.40 6.38
N MET A 53 17.63 -16.04 6.13
CA MET A 53 18.66 -15.98 7.19
C MET A 53 18.35 -14.93 8.25
N PHE A 54 17.71 -13.82 7.88
CA PHE A 54 17.29 -12.77 8.82
C PHE A 54 16.04 -13.18 9.62
N ALA A 55 15.16 -14.02 9.06
CA ALA A 55 13.88 -14.39 9.65
C ALA A 55 13.96 -14.83 11.13
N PRO A 56 14.89 -15.70 11.57
CA PRO A 56 14.97 -16.09 12.98
C PRO A 56 15.29 -14.94 13.94
N LEU A 57 15.94 -13.88 13.46
CA LEU A 57 16.22 -12.66 14.24
C LEU A 57 14.96 -11.82 14.35
N LEU A 58 14.20 -11.69 13.25
CA LEU A 58 12.90 -11.04 13.25
C LEU A 58 11.94 -11.70 14.25
N GLY A 59 11.89 -13.03 14.28
CA GLY A 59 11.05 -13.78 15.21
C GLY A 59 11.45 -13.66 16.70
N GLN A 60 12.58 -13.03 17.01
CA GLN A 60 12.99 -12.69 18.39
C GLN A 60 12.58 -11.27 18.78
N MET A 61 12.05 -10.46 17.85
CA MET A 61 11.63 -9.08 18.11
C MET A 61 10.16 -9.10 18.56
N THR A 62 9.90 -9.67 19.73
CA THR A 62 8.53 -9.99 20.16
C THR A 62 7.64 -8.78 20.39
N ASN A 63 8.23 -7.62 20.71
CA ASN A 63 7.53 -6.33 20.91
C ASN A 63 7.43 -5.47 19.64
N LEU A 64 7.72 -6.05 18.46
CA LEU A 64 7.67 -5.32 17.20
C LEU A 64 6.24 -4.89 16.86
N GLN A 65 6.07 -3.59 16.64
CA GLN A 65 4.80 -2.95 16.27
C GLN A 65 4.77 -2.56 14.79
N ARG A 66 5.93 -2.18 14.24
CA ARG A 66 6.07 -1.78 12.83
C ARG A 66 7.21 -2.49 12.14
N LEU A 67 6.90 -3.09 10.99
CA LEU A 67 7.86 -3.72 10.10
C LEU A 67 7.80 -3.08 8.72
N VAL A 68 8.93 -2.60 8.23
CA VAL A 68 9.11 -2.03 6.88
C VAL A 68 10.16 -2.85 6.16
N LEU A 69 9.79 -3.49 5.04
CA LEU A 69 10.69 -4.27 4.19
C LEU A 69 10.62 -3.76 2.75
N SER A 70 11.74 -3.26 2.22
CA SER A 70 11.82 -2.80 0.84
C SER A 70 12.87 -3.57 0.03
N HIS A 71 12.55 -3.80 -1.25
CA HIS A 71 13.47 -4.29 -2.28
C HIS A 71 13.97 -5.74 -2.06
N VAL A 72 13.08 -6.66 -1.69
CA VAL A 72 13.40 -8.09 -1.63
C VAL A 72 13.25 -8.74 -3.01
N HIS A 73 14.36 -9.20 -3.58
CA HIS A 73 14.39 -9.87 -4.87
C HIS A 73 14.20 -11.38 -4.75
N VAL A 74 13.39 -11.93 -5.64
CA VAL A 74 13.21 -13.36 -5.80
C VAL A 74 14.23 -13.92 -6.79
N SER A 75 15.00 -14.93 -6.37
CA SER A 75 15.85 -15.72 -7.26
C SER A 75 15.05 -16.87 -7.89
N THR A 76 15.29 -17.27 -9.14
CA THR A 76 14.55 -18.29 -9.90
C THR A 76 14.71 -19.76 -9.43
N CYS A 77 14.97 -20.01 -8.14
CA CYS A 77 15.34 -21.32 -7.61
C CYS A 77 14.17 -22.05 -6.94
N GLU A 78 14.19 -23.38 -6.95
CA GLU A 78 13.20 -24.28 -6.34
C GLU A 78 13.11 -24.14 -4.80
N GLU A 79 14.16 -23.63 -4.14
CA GLU A 79 14.20 -23.40 -2.68
C GLU A 79 13.35 -22.19 -2.20
N GLN A 80 12.53 -21.60 -3.08
CA GLN A 80 11.69 -20.45 -2.76
C GLN A 80 10.67 -20.75 -1.65
N GLU A 81 9.92 -21.85 -1.76
CA GLU A 81 8.82 -22.14 -0.84
C GLU A 81 9.30 -22.29 0.61
N GLN A 82 10.41 -22.99 0.83
CA GLN A 82 10.98 -23.15 2.16
C GLN A 82 11.41 -21.80 2.75
N HIS A 83 12.03 -20.93 1.96
CA HIS A 83 12.44 -19.60 2.42
C HIS A 83 11.24 -18.69 2.70
N VAL A 84 10.18 -18.74 1.88
CA VAL A 84 8.93 -18.03 2.14
C VAL A 84 8.32 -18.52 3.46
N LEU A 85 8.16 -19.83 3.65
CA LEU A 85 7.64 -20.41 4.89
C LEU A 85 8.49 -20.05 6.11
N GLN A 86 9.82 -20.09 5.97
CA GLN A 86 10.75 -19.72 7.04
C GLN A 86 10.57 -18.26 7.46
N PHE A 87 10.36 -17.36 6.50
CA PHE A 87 10.11 -15.95 6.78
C PHE A 87 8.70 -15.71 7.34
N THR A 88 7.65 -16.20 6.67
CA THR A 88 6.26 -15.95 7.05
C THR A 88 5.89 -16.57 8.39
N SER A 89 6.46 -17.72 8.75
CA SER A 89 6.23 -18.34 10.06
C SER A 89 6.68 -17.49 11.25
N GLN A 90 7.57 -16.51 11.06
CA GLN A 90 8.01 -15.63 12.14
C GLN A 90 6.91 -14.69 12.62
N PHE A 91 5.93 -14.38 11.77
CA PHE A 91 4.78 -13.55 12.14
C PHE A 91 3.94 -14.17 13.26
N LEU A 92 4.03 -15.50 13.48
CA LEU A 92 3.42 -16.16 14.63
C LEU A 92 3.94 -15.64 15.97
N ARG A 93 5.13 -15.05 16.01
CA ARG A 93 5.78 -14.52 17.22
C ARG A 93 5.65 -13.00 17.36
N LEU A 94 5.19 -12.31 16.31
CA LEU A 94 5.05 -10.86 16.27
C LEU A 94 3.67 -10.44 16.80
N HIS A 95 3.44 -10.69 18.09
CA HIS A 95 2.15 -10.51 18.74
C HIS A 95 1.72 -9.05 18.92
N HIS A 96 2.59 -8.10 18.61
CA HIS A 96 2.31 -6.67 18.74
C HIS A 96 2.31 -5.94 17.40
N LEU A 97 2.47 -6.66 16.29
CA LEU A 97 2.55 -6.08 14.96
C LEU A 97 1.21 -5.45 14.59
N GLN A 98 1.26 -4.17 14.21
CA GLN A 98 0.13 -3.34 13.81
C GLN A 98 0.37 -2.73 12.42
N ASP A 99 1.61 -2.37 12.11
CA ASP A 99 1.98 -1.74 10.86
C ASP A 99 2.90 -2.64 10.05
N LEU A 100 2.43 -3.06 8.87
CA LEU A 100 3.20 -3.90 7.95
C LEU A 100 3.33 -3.20 6.60
N TYR A 101 4.55 -2.79 6.28
CA TYR A 101 4.92 -2.20 5.00
C TYR A 101 5.88 -3.13 4.25
N MET A 102 5.51 -3.50 3.03
CA MET A 102 6.35 -4.30 2.14
C MET A 102 6.33 -3.72 0.73
N GLU A 103 7.49 -3.25 0.28
CA GLU A 103 7.67 -2.70 -1.05
C GLU A 103 8.39 -3.72 -1.95
N SER A 104 7.77 -4.03 -3.08
CA SER A 104 8.19 -5.04 -4.04
C SER A 104 8.42 -6.45 -3.47
N PRO A 105 7.54 -7.01 -2.59
CA PRO A 105 7.71 -8.37 -2.08
C PRO A 105 7.27 -9.43 -3.11
N PHE A 106 8.01 -9.57 -4.22
CA PHE A 106 7.65 -10.49 -5.32
C PHE A 106 7.49 -11.96 -4.90
N PHE A 107 8.03 -12.36 -3.74
CA PHE A 107 7.91 -13.72 -3.20
C PHE A 107 6.50 -14.02 -2.66
N LEU A 108 5.66 -13.01 -2.44
CA LEU A 108 4.30 -13.19 -1.93
C LEU A 108 3.30 -13.62 -2.99
N LYS A 109 3.67 -13.58 -4.29
CA LYS A 109 2.79 -13.99 -5.38
C LYS A 109 2.31 -15.43 -5.18
N GLY A 110 1.01 -15.61 -4.96
CA GLY A 110 0.38 -16.92 -4.70
C GLY A 110 0.70 -17.53 -3.34
N CYS A 111 1.35 -16.78 -2.43
CA CYS A 111 1.78 -17.23 -1.11
C CYS A 111 1.36 -16.26 0.00
N LEU A 112 0.56 -15.23 -0.30
CA LEU A 112 0.17 -14.22 0.69
C LEU A 112 -0.58 -14.85 1.88
N ASP A 113 -1.37 -15.90 1.62
CA ASP A 113 -2.09 -16.67 2.62
C ASP A 113 -1.19 -17.24 3.73
N GLN A 114 0.03 -17.65 3.39
CA GLN A 114 1.00 -18.20 4.34
C GLN A 114 1.36 -17.18 5.42
N MET A 115 1.54 -15.91 5.01
CA MET A 115 1.81 -14.81 5.95
C MET A 115 0.54 -14.46 6.74
N LEU A 116 -0.59 -14.30 6.06
CA LEU A 116 -1.86 -13.88 6.68
C LEU A 116 -2.33 -14.86 7.77
N ARG A 117 -2.14 -16.17 7.57
CA ARG A 117 -2.45 -17.21 8.58
C ARG A 117 -1.58 -17.13 9.82
N CYS A 118 -0.39 -16.54 9.71
CA CYS A 118 0.56 -16.41 10.81
C CYS A 118 0.31 -15.18 11.69
N LEU A 119 -0.45 -14.19 11.21
CA LEU A 119 -0.84 -13.02 12.01
C LEU A 119 -1.68 -13.45 13.23
N LYS A 120 -1.33 -12.92 14.40
CA LYS A 120 -2.05 -13.17 15.67
C LYS A 120 -2.82 -11.97 16.18
N THR A 121 -2.53 -10.79 15.65
CA THR A 121 -3.18 -9.54 16.00
C THR A 121 -3.74 -8.86 14.76
N PRO A 122 -4.84 -8.10 14.90
CA PRO A 122 -5.29 -7.21 13.85
C PRO A 122 -4.20 -6.19 13.50
N LEU A 123 -4.06 -5.91 12.21
CA LEU A 123 -3.23 -4.82 11.70
C LEU A 123 -4.03 -3.52 11.68
N ASP A 124 -3.34 -2.42 11.97
CA ASP A 124 -3.83 -1.07 11.75
C ASP A 124 -3.52 -0.61 10.32
N ASN A 125 -2.32 -0.92 9.80
CA ASN A 125 -1.91 -0.54 8.46
C ASN A 125 -1.29 -1.70 7.70
N LEU A 126 -1.74 -1.91 6.46
CA LEU A 126 -1.18 -2.86 5.54
C LEU A 126 -0.84 -2.16 4.23
N ILE A 127 0.46 -2.10 3.94
CA ILE A 127 0.98 -1.46 2.74
C ILE A 127 1.80 -2.51 1.99
N ILE A 128 1.30 -2.93 0.83
CA ILE A 128 1.99 -3.88 -0.06
C ILE A 128 2.03 -3.25 -1.44
N THR A 129 3.20 -2.80 -1.86
CA THR A 129 3.32 -1.99 -3.09
C THR A 129 4.26 -2.62 -4.11
N HIS A 130 4.09 -2.25 -5.38
CA HIS A 130 5.02 -2.56 -6.47
C HIS A 130 5.40 -4.04 -6.60
N CYS A 131 4.44 -4.95 -6.46
CA CYS A 131 4.64 -6.38 -6.62
C CYS A 131 3.58 -7.05 -7.51
N LEU A 132 3.75 -8.34 -7.75
CA LEU A 132 2.78 -9.14 -8.48
C LEU A 132 1.97 -9.97 -7.48
N LEU A 133 0.67 -9.75 -7.43
CA LEU A 133 -0.28 -10.65 -6.77
C LEU A 133 -1.09 -11.41 -7.82
N ILE A 134 -1.78 -12.45 -7.40
CA ILE A 134 -2.83 -13.13 -8.17
C ILE A 134 -4.17 -13.02 -7.44
N GLU A 135 -5.28 -13.34 -8.11
CA GLU A 135 -6.63 -13.20 -7.53
C GLU A 135 -6.79 -13.94 -6.19
N SER A 136 -6.20 -15.13 -6.06
CA SER A 136 -6.26 -15.88 -4.81
C SER A 136 -5.60 -15.15 -3.64
N ASP A 137 -4.55 -14.36 -3.89
CA ASP A 137 -3.92 -13.54 -2.84
C ASP A 137 -4.92 -12.49 -2.31
N LEU A 138 -5.64 -11.81 -3.20
CA LEU A 138 -6.68 -10.83 -2.81
C LEU A 138 -7.88 -11.49 -2.11
N THR A 139 -8.27 -12.69 -2.56
CA THR A 139 -9.31 -13.49 -1.89
C THR A 139 -8.88 -13.82 -0.46
N HIS A 140 -7.67 -14.34 -0.27
CA HIS A 140 -7.15 -14.68 1.05
C HIS A 140 -6.96 -13.45 1.94
N LEU A 141 -6.59 -12.31 1.35
CA LEU A 141 -6.55 -11.04 2.06
C LEU A 141 -7.93 -10.70 2.62
N SER A 142 -8.96 -10.73 1.79
CA SER A 142 -10.35 -10.43 2.19
C SER A 142 -10.91 -11.40 3.24
N GLU A 143 -10.50 -12.67 3.21
CA GLU A 143 -10.89 -13.70 4.18
C GLU A 143 -10.18 -13.56 5.53
N CYS A 144 -9.04 -12.85 5.60
CA CYS A 144 -8.25 -12.73 6.81
C CYS A 144 -8.97 -11.90 7.89
N LEU A 145 -9.14 -12.45 9.08
CA LEU A 145 -9.79 -11.74 10.19
C LEU A 145 -8.93 -10.60 10.74
N ASN A 146 -7.60 -10.74 10.68
CA ASN A 146 -6.65 -9.77 11.20
C ASN A 146 -6.53 -8.50 10.34
N ILE A 147 -7.26 -8.40 9.24
CA ILE A 147 -7.31 -7.15 8.45
C ILE A 147 -8.62 -6.38 8.63
N SER A 148 -9.59 -6.92 9.38
CA SER A 148 -10.93 -6.30 9.53
C SER A 148 -10.96 -4.95 10.25
N GLN A 149 -9.83 -4.52 10.82
CA GLN A 149 -9.69 -3.26 11.56
C GLN A 149 -8.70 -2.30 10.89
N LEU A 150 -8.29 -2.58 9.65
CA LEU A 150 -7.36 -1.73 8.92
C LEU A 150 -7.88 -0.30 8.85
N LYS A 151 -6.99 0.63 9.14
CA LYS A 151 -7.11 2.07 8.96
C LYS A 151 -6.44 2.48 7.66
N GLY A 152 -5.27 1.93 7.35
CA GLY A 152 -4.56 2.19 6.09
C GLY A 152 -4.45 0.93 5.23
N LEU A 153 -4.86 1.04 3.97
CA LEU A 153 -4.65 0.04 2.94
C LEU A 153 -4.02 0.69 1.70
N ASP A 154 -2.81 0.26 1.37
CA ASP A 154 -2.10 0.70 0.18
C ASP A 154 -1.67 -0.51 -0.64
N LEU A 155 -2.21 -0.59 -1.86
CA LEU A 155 -1.95 -1.62 -2.85
C LEU A 155 -1.28 -1.04 -4.11
N SER A 156 -0.70 0.15 -4.01
CA SER A 156 -0.16 0.89 -5.13
C SER A 156 0.87 0.08 -5.93
N GLY A 157 0.81 0.17 -7.27
CA GLY A 157 1.68 -0.55 -8.17
C GLY A 157 1.41 -2.07 -8.27
N ILE A 158 0.33 -2.60 -7.67
CA ILE A 158 -0.13 -3.97 -7.91
C ILE A 158 -1.01 -4.00 -9.16
N LYS A 159 -0.66 -4.82 -10.15
CA LYS A 159 -1.43 -4.91 -11.40
C LYS A 159 -2.77 -5.64 -11.21
N LEU A 160 -3.87 -4.89 -11.17
CA LEU A 160 -5.25 -5.37 -10.97
C LEU A 160 -6.09 -5.42 -12.27
N THR A 161 -5.56 -4.99 -13.43
CA THR A 161 -6.31 -4.81 -14.69
C THR A 161 -7.20 -5.99 -15.11
N ASN A 162 -6.78 -7.23 -14.85
CA ASN A 162 -7.49 -8.44 -15.28
C ASN A 162 -8.19 -9.17 -14.13
N PHE A 163 -8.22 -8.58 -12.94
CA PHE A 163 -8.81 -9.20 -11.79
C PHE A 163 -10.33 -9.01 -11.85
N ASN A 164 -11.06 -9.91 -11.21
CA ASN A 164 -12.47 -9.72 -10.99
C ASN A 164 -12.69 -8.45 -10.11
N PRO A 165 -13.45 -7.44 -10.60
CA PRO A 165 -13.82 -6.24 -9.84
C PRO A 165 -14.41 -6.51 -8.45
N GLN A 166 -15.16 -7.62 -8.29
CA GLN A 166 -15.78 -7.97 -7.01
C GLN A 166 -14.75 -8.30 -5.93
N LEU A 167 -13.50 -8.66 -6.26
CA LEU A 167 -12.48 -8.95 -5.25
C LEU A 167 -12.11 -7.71 -4.43
N LEU A 168 -11.95 -6.56 -5.09
CA LEU A 168 -11.72 -5.29 -4.40
C LEU A 168 -12.95 -4.86 -3.60
N GLN A 169 -14.15 -5.10 -4.12
CA GLN A 169 -15.38 -4.79 -3.41
C GLN A 169 -15.45 -5.56 -2.09
N VAL A 170 -15.25 -6.89 -2.12
CA VAL A 170 -15.28 -7.75 -0.93
C VAL A 170 -14.18 -7.34 0.07
N LEU A 171 -13.01 -6.94 -0.42
CA LEU A 171 -11.93 -6.43 0.43
C LEU A 171 -12.36 -5.13 1.15
N LEU A 172 -12.94 -4.16 0.44
CA LEU A 172 -13.37 -2.90 1.06
C LEU A 172 -14.56 -3.10 2.01
N GLU A 173 -15.51 -3.97 1.67
CA GLU A 173 -16.61 -4.35 2.58
C GLU A 173 -16.10 -4.88 3.92
N LYS A 174 -14.91 -5.51 3.94
CA LYS A 174 -14.28 -6.03 5.16
C LYS A 174 -13.78 -4.94 6.10
N VAL A 175 -13.41 -3.77 5.56
CA VAL A 175 -12.72 -2.69 6.28
C VAL A 175 -13.53 -1.39 6.33
N VAL A 176 -14.77 -1.42 5.82
CA VAL A 176 -15.67 -0.28 5.69
C VAL A 176 -15.84 0.55 6.97
N ALA A 177 -15.81 -0.11 8.14
CA ALA A 177 -16.02 0.56 9.42
C ALA A 177 -14.79 1.34 9.93
N THR A 178 -13.58 1.01 9.47
CA THR A 178 -12.33 1.50 10.06
C THR A 178 -11.40 2.19 9.07
N LEU A 179 -11.58 1.99 7.77
CA LEU A 179 -10.67 2.49 6.75
C LEU A 179 -10.62 4.02 6.74
N GLN A 180 -9.41 4.56 6.87
CA GLN A 180 -9.07 5.99 6.91
C GLN A 180 -8.25 6.41 5.68
N GLU A 181 -7.42 5.51 5.14
CA GLU A 181 -6.54 5.77 4.02
C GLU A 181 -6.61 4.61 3.03
N LEU A 182 -6.91 4.93 1.76
CA LEU A 182 -6.93 3.95 0.67
C LEU A 182 -6.08 4.46 -0.50
N ASP A 183 -5.05 3.72 -0.85
CA ASP A 183 -4.19 3.99 -2.00
C ASP A 183 -4.23 2.82 -2.99
N LEU A 184 -4.66 3.13 -4.22
CA LEU A 184 -4.76 2.22 -5.35
C LEU A 184 -4.03 2.80 -6.57
N ASP A 185 -2.97 3.57 -6.34
CA ASP A 185 -2.18 4.19 -7.40
C ASP A 185 -1.54 3.16 -8.32
N GLU A 186 -1.43 3.49 -9.60
CA GLU A 186 -0.72 2.69 -10.62
C GLU A 186 -1.13 1.20 -10.68
N CYS A 187 -2.36 0.88 -10.27
CA CYS A 187 -2.85 -0.49 -10.22
C CYS A 187 -3.34 -1.00 -11.59
N GLY A 188 -3.47 -0.13 -12.59
CA GLY A 188 -4.12 -0.46 -13.85
C GLY A 188 -5.61 -0.79 -13.67
N ILE A 189 -6.24 -0.19 -12.66
CA ILE A 189 -7.68 -0.21 -12.41
C ILE A 189 -8.39 0.47 -13.59
N MET A 190 -9.54 -0.10 -13.96
CA MET A 190 -10.43 0.41 -15.02
C MET A 190 -11.75 0.85 -14.40
N ASP A 191 -12.58 1.58 -15.17
CA ASP A 191 -13.89 2.05 -14.73
C ASP A 191 -14.74 0.97 -14.04
N SER A 192 -14.77 -0.26 -14.58
CA SER A 192 -15.54 -1.38 -14.02
C SER A 192 -15.11 -1.79 -12.61
N HIS A 193 -13.82 -1.64 -12.29
CA HIS A 193 -13.29 -1.92 -10.96
C HIS A 193 -13.77 -0.87 -9.96
N LEU A 194 -13.74 0.40 -10.35
CA LEU A 194 -14.22 1.49 -9.51
C LEU A 194 -15.73 1.41 -9.32
N GLU A 195 -16.50 1.13 -10.39
CA GLU A 195 -17.94 0.92 -10.29
C GLU A 195 -18.32 -0.18 -9.28
N ALA A 196 -17.56 -1.27 -9.23
CA ALA A 196 -17.80 -2.35 -8.28
C ALA A 196 -17.52 -1.95 -6.82
N ILE A 197 -16.53 -1.10 -6.56
CA ILE A 197 -16.19 -0.69 -5.19
C ILE A 197 -17.00 0.50 -4.69
N LEU A 198 -17.64 1.29 -5.57
CA LEU A 198 -18.42 2.48 -5.19
C LEU A 198 -19.37 2.26 -4.00
N PRO A 199 -20.19 1.17 -3.96
CA PRO A 199 -21.08 0.94 -2.84
C PRO A 199 -20.34 0.71 -1.52
N ALA A 200 -19.22 -0.02 -1.51
CA ALA A 200 -18.44 -0.22 -0.29
C ALA A 200 -17.75 1.08 0.14
N LEU A 201 -17.15 1.79 -0.82
CA LEU A 201 -16.42 3.04 -0.60
C LEU A 201 -17.29 4.14 0.00
N SER A 202 -18.54 4.31 -0.47
CA SER A 202 -19.46 5.32 0.06
C SER A 202 -19.89 5.07 1.51
N HIS A 203 -19.63 3.89 2.06
CA HIS A 203 -19.89 3.56 3.46
C HIS A 203 -18.64 3.65 4.34
N CYS A 204 -17.47 3.95 3.77
CA CYS A 204 -16.22 4.17 4.50
C CYS A 204 -16.22 5.55 5.20
N PHE A 205 -17.08 5.74 6.20
CA PHE A 205 -17.27 7.05 6.85
C PHE A 205 -16.03 7.59 7.56
N GLN A 206 -15.04 6.74 7.88
CA GLN A 206 -13.76 7.14 8.48
C GLN A 206 -12.72 7.57 7.44
N LEU A 207 -13.01 7.40 6.13
CA LEU A 207 -12.06 7.66 5.05
C LEU A 207 -11.70 9.15 5.03
N SER A 208 -10.40 9.41 5.10
CA SER A 208 -9.79 10.74 5.14
C SER A 208 -8.90 11.03 3.94
N SER A 209 -8.30 9.98 3.36
CA SER A 209 -7.46 10.03 2.17
C SER A 209 -7.82 8.93 1.18
N PHE A 210 -7.94 9.28 -0.10
CA PHE A 210 -8.19 8.34 -1.19
C PHE A 210 -7.34 8.68 -2.42
N SER A 211 -6.61 7.71 -2.96
CA SER A 211 -5.79 7.88 -4.16
C SER A 211 -5.99 6.77 -5.17
N VAL A 212 -6.13 7.16 -6.45
CA VAL A 212 -6.20 6.27 -7.63
C VAL A 212 -5.36 6.82 -8.79
N CYS A 213 -4.34 7.62 -8.49
CA CYS A 213 -3.45 8.21 -9.49
C CYS A 213 -2.77 7.15 -10.35
N GLY A 214 -2.37 7.54 -11.57
CA GLY A 214 -1.74 6.60 -12.50
C GLY A 214 -2.65 5.45 -12.95
N ASN A 215 -3.97 5.52 -12.77
CA ASN A 215 -4.93 4.64 -13.44
C ASN A 215 -5.54 5.34 -14.67
N LEU A 216 -5.98 4.57 -15.67
CA LEU A 216 -6.62 5.14 -16.87
C LEU A 216 -8.14 5.13 -16.69
N LEU A 217 -8.67 6.24 -16.19
CA LEU A 217 -10.08 6.36 -15.77
C LEU A 217 -10.84 7.33 -16.67
N SER A 218 -12.09 7.03 -17.00
CA SER A 218 -12.96 7.97 -17.71
C SER A 218 -13.37 9.17 -16.87
N MET A 219 -13.78 10.24 -17.54
CA MET A 219 -14.48 11.34 -16.90
C MET A 219 -15.73 10.82 -16.19
N VAL A 220 -16.51 9.95 -16.83
CA VAL A 220 -17.77 9.41 -16.28
C VAL A 220 -17.57 8.71 -14.94
N ILE A 221 -16.54 7.87 -14.79
CA ILE A 221 -16.28 7.21 -13.51
C ILE A 221 -15.75 8.18 -12.46
N THR A 222 -14.96 9.18 -12.88
CA THR A 222 -14.45 10.23 -12.00
C THR A 222 -15.60 11.04 -11.40
N GLU A 223 -16.59 11.43 -12.21
CA GLU A 223 -17.81 12.10 -11.74
C GLU A 223 -18.58 11.25 -10.74
N LYS A 224 -18.78 9.96 -11.04
CA LYS A 224 -19.44 9.03 -10.12
C LYS A 224 -18.68 8.93 -8.79
N LEU A 225 -17.36 8.83 -8.80
CA LEU A 225 -16.56 8.78 -7.58
C LEU A 225 -16.75 10.04 -6.73
N LEU A 226 -16.71 11.22 -7.34
CA LEU A 226 -16.92 12.49 -6.63
C LEU A 226 -18.32 12.55 -5.99
N GLN A 227 -19.34 12.08 -6.70
CA GLN A 227 -20.72 12.02 -6.19
C GLN A 227 -20.88 11.03 -5.03
N TYR A 228 -20.33 9.82 -5.15
CA TYR A 228 -20.46 8.78 -4.10
C TYR A 228 -19.63 9.09 -2.85
N THR A 229 -18.56 9.87 -2.99
CA THR A 229 -17.72 10.32 -1.88
C THR A 229 -18.16 11.68 -1.32
N ALA A 230 -19.18 12.33 -1.91
CA ALA A 230 -19.71 13.63 -1.47
C ALA A 230 -20.16 13.62 0.00
N GLU A 231 -20.72 12.50 0.46
CA GLU A 231 -21.31 12.34 1.79
C GLU A 231 -20.32 11.83 2.85
N LEU A 232 -19.06 11.57 2.48
CA LEU A 232 -18.05 11.09 3.42
C LEU A 232 -17.56 12.27 4.30
N PRO A 233 -17.81 12.26 5.63
CA PRO A 233 -17.64 13.43 6.47
C PRO A 233 -16.19 13.76 6.82
N HIS A 234 -15.29 12.78 6.68
CA HIS A 234 -13.88 12.91 7.05
C HIS A 234 -12.95 13.00 5.83
N LEU A 235 -13.48 12.86 4.62
CA LEU A 235 -12.69 12.83 3.40
C LEU A 235 -12.13 14.22 3.10
N GLY A 236 -10.84 14.39 3.38
CA GLY A 236 -10.14 15.67 3.23
C GLY A 236 -9.17 15.70 2.04
N GLN A 237 -8.71 14.54 1.58
CA GLN A 237 -7.73 14.42 0.51
C GLN A 237 -8.16 13.38 -0.52
N GLU A 238 -8.22 13.80 -1.78
CA GLU A 238 -8.53 12.94 -2.90
C GLU A 238 -7.52 13.17 -4.02
N LEU A 239 -6.97 12.10 -4.58
CA LEU A 239 -5.96 12.15 -5.63
C LEU A 239 -6.42 11.32 -6.82
N TYR A 240 -6.67 11.99 -7.94
CA TYR A 240 -7.18 11.39 -9.18
C TYR A 240 -6.19 11.55 -10.34
N PRO A 241 -6.16 10.60 -11.28
CA PRO A 241 -5.48 10.83 -12.55
C PRO A 241 -6.26 11.83 -13.39
N ALA A 242 -5.60 12.49 -14.34
CA ALA A 242 -6.32 13.21 -15.40
C ALA A 242 -7.24 12.23 -16.14
N PRO A 243 -8.50 12.60 -16.42
CA PRO A 243 -9.43 11.73 -17.14
C PRO A 243 -8.86 11.27 -18.48
N GLN A 244 -9.18 10.04 -18.91
CA GLN A 244 -8.62 9.41 -20.11
C GLN A 244 -8.88 10.24 -21.38
N GLU A 245 -9.95 11.04 -21.39
CA GLU A 245 -10.32 11.95 -22.47
C GLU A 245 -9.27 13.05 -22.69
N CYS A 246 -8.44 13.34 -21.68
CA CYS A 246 -7.28 14.21 -21.79
C CYS A 246 -6.18 13.65 -22.70
N TYR A 247 -6.20 12.36 -23.01
CA TYR A 247 -5.19 11.70 -23.82
C TYR A 247 -5.69 11.50 -25.27
N GLY A 248 -4.78 11.68 -26.23
CA GLY A 248 -5.03 11.38 -27.65
C GLY A 248 -4.95 9.87 -27.94
N ALA A 249 -5.29 9.47 -29.17
CA ALA A 249 -5.27 8.07 -29.60
C ALA A 249 -3.90 7.35 -29.47
N GLN A 250 -2.80 8.10 -29.30
CA GLN A 250 -1.45 7.59 -29.08
C GLN A 250 -0.98 7.72 -27.62
N GLY A 251 -1.88 8.03 -26.68
CA GLY A 251 -1.56 8.27 -25.27
C GLY A 251 -0.94 9.63 -24.99
N ALA A 252 -0.83 10.52 -25.98
CA ALA A 252 -0.30 11.86 -25.80
C ALA A 252 -1.24 12.73 -24.95
N PHE A 253 -0.75 13.24 -23.83
CA PHE A 253 -1.50 14.14 -22.94
C PHE A 253 -1.79 15.49 -23.62
N CYS A 254 -3.03 15.97 -23.53
CA CYS A 254 -3.48 17.24 -24.09
C CYS A 254 -3.91 18.22 -22.99
N PRO A 255 -3.07 19.19 -22.60
CA PRO A 255 -3.39 20.16 -21.55
C PRO A 255 -4.66 20.97 -21.80
N ARG A 256 -4.98 21.25 -23.08
CA ARG A 256 -6.20 21.99 -23.46
C ARG A 256 -7.47 21.21 -23.12
N ARG A 257 -7.47 19.90 -23.29
CA ARG A 257 -8.60 19.04 -22.93
C ARG A 257 -8.78 18.97 -21.41
N LEU A 258 -7.68 18.88 -20.67
CA LEU A 258 -7.74 18.97 -19.20
C LEU A 258 -8.34 20.31 -18.76
N THR A 259 -7.94 21.43 -19.36
CA THR A 259 -8.52 22.75 -19.04
C THR A 259 -10.03 22.81 -19.32
N GLN A 260 -10.51 22.12 -20.35
CA GLN A 260 -11.94 22.05 -20.66
C GLN A 260 -12.69 21.20 -19.62
N LEU A 261 -12.17 20.02 -19.30
CA LEU A 261 -12.77 19.10 -18.33
C LEU A 261 -12.67 19.63 -16.88
N GLN A 262 -11.68 20.46 -16.58
CA GLN A 262 -11.58 21.15 -15.30
C GLN A 262 -12.83 21.99 -15.00
N ALA A 263 -13.41 22.65 -16.00
CA ALA A 263 -14.63 23.45 -15.78
C ALA A 263 -15.81 22.55 -15.39
N GLU A 264 -15.92 21.38 -16.01
CA GLU A 264 -16.96 20.39 -15.71
C GLU A 264 -16.77 19.79 -14.30
N LEU A 265 -15.54 19.40 -13.96
CA LEU A 265 -15.19 18.93 -12.61
C LEU A 265 -15.45 20.01 -11.55
N LEU A 266 -15.09 21.27 -11.84
CA LEU A 266 -15.31 22.39 -10.93
C LEU A 266 -16.79 22.61 -10.62
N GLU A 267 -17.68 22.48 -11.61
CA GLU A 267 -19.12 22.62 -11.37
C GLU A 267 -19.65 21.48 -10.50
N ILE A 268 -19.26 20.23 -10.76
CA ILE A 268 -19.60 19.09 -9.89
C ILE A 268 -19.06 19.32 -8.48
N MET A 269 -17.83 19.84 -8.38
CA MET A 269 -17.17 20.06 -7.11
C MET A 269 -17.76 21.21 -6.29
N ARG A 270 -18.37 22.21 -6.93
CA ARG A 270 -19.10 23.29 -6.25
C ARG A 270 -20.34 22.79 -5.53
N ASP A 271 -20.95 21.73 -6.05
CA ASP A 271 -22.11 21.09 -5.45
C ASP A 271 -21.73 20.12 -4.31
N LEU A 272 -20.44 19.84 -4.12
CA LEU A 272 -19.95 19.03 -3.00
C LEU A 272 -19.99 19.86 -1.72
N GLY A 273 -20.90 19.51 -0.80
CA GLY A 273 -21.17 20.28 0.41
C GLY A 273 -20.08 20.26 1.48
N GLN A 274 -18.99 19.49 1.33
CA GLN A 274 -17.94 19.32 2.34
C GLN A 274 -16.59 19.85 1.86
N PRO A 275 -15.80 20.51 2.74
CA PRO A 275 -14.49 21.02 2.36
C PRO A 275 -13.47 19.91 2.20
N ARG A 276 -12.87 19.82 1.01
CA ARG A 276 -11.83 18.83 0.70
C ARG A 276 -10.87 19.32 -0.37
N THR A 277 -9.68 18.72 -0.35
CA THR A 277 -8.62 19.00 -1.31
C THR A 277 -8.56 17.89 -2.35
N ILE A 278 -8.88 18.24 -3.59
CA ILE A 278 -8.80 17.31 -4.71
C ILE A 278 -7.60 17.67 -5.57
N TRP A 279 -6.76 16.67 -5.80
CA TRP A 279 -5.58 16.75 -6.64
C TRP A 279 -5.84 15.98 -7.93
N ILE A 280 -5.63 16.63 -9.07
CA ILE A 280 -5.65 15.95 -10.37
C ILE A 280 -4.22 15.86 -10.88
N SER A 281 -3.70 14.64 -10.94
CA SER A 281 -2.36 14.38 -11.47
C SER A 281 -2.37 14.42 -12.99
N SER A 282 -1.54 15.31 -13.54
CA SER A 282 -1.29 15.40 -14.98
C SER A 282 -0.30 14.36 -15.51
N SER A 283 0.32 13.54 -14.64
CA SER A 283 1.27 12.53 -15.10
C SER A 283 0.51 11.37 -15.76
N PRO A 284 0.82 11.03 -17.03
CA PRO A 284 0.34 9.79 -17.62
C PRO A 284 0.75 8.60 -16.73
N CYS A 285 -0.16 7.66 -16.54
CA CYS A 285 0.17 6.30 -16.12
C CYS A 285 1.36 5.78 -16.96
N PRO A 286 2.45 5.27 -16.35
CA PRO A 286 3.63 4.83 -17.10
C PRO A 286 3.38 3.44 -17.70
N TYR A 287 2.54 3.36 -18.73
CA TYR A 287 2.62 2.24 -19.66
C TYR A 287 3.69 2.53 -20.72
N GLY A 288 4.95 2.35 -20.32
CA GLY A 288 6.05 2.10 -21.24
C GLY A 288 7.24 3.06 -21.17
N GLY A 289 8.36 2.54 -20.66
CA GLY A 289 9.71 2.98 -21.00
C GLY A 289 10.25 4.17 -20.20
N ASP A 290 11.50 4.01 -19.75
CA ASP A 290 12.32 5.05 -19.12
C ASP A 290 12.15 6.41 -19.78
N ASN A 291 11.86 7.46 -18.98
CA ASN A 291 12.60 8.73 -18.94
C ASN A 291 11.82 9.85 -18.21
N ILE A 292 12.47 10.38 -17.16
CA ILE A 292 12.53 11.79 -16.74
C ILE A 292 11.19 12.56 -16.82
N PHE A 293 10.42 12.56 -15.72
CA PHE A 293 9.20 13.35 -15.62
C PHE A 293 9.50 14.82 -15.28
N TYR A 294 9.15 15.71 -16.20
CA TYR A 294 8.72 17.06 -15.83
C TYR A 294 7.33 16.93 -15.23
N HIS A 295 7.21 17.11 -13.91
CA HIS A 295 5.93 17.19 -13.23
C HIS A 295 5.30 18.57 -13.51
N PRO A 296 4.12 18.66 -14.15
CA PRO A 296 3.26 19.81 -13.93
C PRO A 296 2.79 19.76 -12.47
N GLU A 297 2.72 20.91 -11.81
CA GLU A 297 2.15 20.99 -10.46
C GLU A 297 0.72 20.41 -10.49
N PRO A 298 0.37 19.53 -9.55
CA PRO A 298 -0.97 18.95 -9.50
C PRO A 298 -1.99 20.06 -9.29
N LEU A 299 -3.14 19.94 -9.96
CA LEU A 299 -4.21 20.94 -9.82
C LEU A 299 -4.86 20.75 -8.46
N VAL A 300 -4.78 21.78 -7.63
CA VAL A 300 -5.33 21.78 -6.28
C VAL A 300 -6.66 22.50 -6.28
N PHE A 301 -7.70 21.79 -5.89
CA PHE A 301 -9.02 22.38 -5.70
C PHE A 301 -9.38 22.33 -4.23
N HIS A 302 -9.87 23.46 -3.71
CA HIS A 302 -10.44 23.55 -2.38
C HIS A 302 -11.95 23.73 -2.52
N CYS A 303 -12.72 22.69 -2.22
CA CYS A 303 -14.15 22.87 -1.97
C CYS A 303 -14.28 23.66 -0.67
N ASN A 304 -14.98 24.79 -0.69
CA ASN A 304 -15.37 25.51 0.51
C ASN A 304 -16.90 25.49 0.54
N PRO A 305 -17.53 25.26 1.71
CA PRO A 305 -18.98 25.37 1.81
C PRO A 305 -19.42 26.76 1.34
N SER A 306 -20.48 26.80 0.53
CA SER A 306 -21.12 28.05 0.12
C SER A 306 -21.57 28.78 1.40
N ALA A 307 -21.11 30.03 1.57
CA ALA A 307 -21.47 30.87 2.71
C ALA A 307 -22.95 31.24 2.75
#